data_AF-A0A537BWW6-F1
#
_entry.id   AF-A0A537BWW6-F1
#
_cell.length_a   1.000
_cell.length_b   1.000
_cell.length_c   1.000
_cell.angle_alpha   90.00
_cell.angle_beta   90.00
_cell.angle_gamma   90.00
#
_symmetry.space_group_name_H-M   'P 1'
#
loop_
_entity.id
_entity.type
_entity.pdbx_description
1 polymer ?
#
loop_
_entity_poly.entity_id
_entity_poly.type
_entity_poly.pdbx_seq_one_letter_code
_entity_poly.pdbx_strand_id
1 'polypeptide(L)'
;MKSRIRRLYCFMALAGTLSAPLADAAEDRSWVERSDRHTAMVFETLGAFYPEWMSHLGLERFDPGVMDLKPGRGKRLDAALAASVKRLAAAKQSENDPRVREDL
;
A
#
# COMPACT_ATOMS: atom_id res chain seq x y z
N MET A 1 -64.89 7.76 11.09
CA MET A 1 -63.83 6.74 11.24
C MET A 1 -63.09 6.36 9.95
N LYS A 2 -63.59 6.67 8.74
CA LYS A 2 -62.93 6.31 7.46
C LYS A 2 -61.76 7.23 7.01
N SER A 3 -61.61 8.42 7.61
CA SER A 3 -60.58 9.42 7.23
C SER A 3 -59.20 9.20 7.89
N ARG A 4 -59.14 8.52 9.04
CA ARG A 4 -57.86 8.24 9.73
C ARG A 4 -57.09 7.07 9.12
N ILE A 5 -57.82 6.14 8.49
CA ILE A 5 -57.25 4.95 7.83
C ILE A 5 -56.53 5.34 6.54
N ARG A 6 -57.05 6.33 5.79
CA ARG A 6 -56.45 6.81 4.52
C ARG A 6 -55.13 7.58 4.74
N ARG A 7 -54.92 8.20 5.90
CA ARG A 7 -53.65 8.87 6.26
C ARG A 7 -52.55 7.88 6.65
N LEU A 8 -52.92 6.69 7.12
CA LEU A 8 -51.96 5.64 7.48
C LEU A 8 -51.35 4.97 6.24
N TYR A 9 -52.07 4.93 5.13
CA TYR A 9 -51.57 4.38 3.86
C TYR A 9 -50.62 5.31 3.10
N CYS A 10 -50.64 6.63 3.36
CA CYS A 10 -49.65 7.54 2.77
C CYS A 10 -48.30 7.54 3.48
N PHE A 11 -48.23 7.08 4.74
CA PHE A 11 -46.95 6.99 5.47
C PHE A 11 -46.22 5.67 5.27
N MET A 12 -46.92 4.59 4.89
CA MET A 12 -46.30 3.29 4.59
C MET A 12 -45.92 3.08 3.12
N ALA A 13 -46.18 4.05 2.23
CA ALA A 13 -45.80 3.95 0.82
C ALA A 13 -44.46 4.64 0.47
N LEU A 14 -43.81 5.33 1.43
CA LEU A 14 -42.58 6.09 1.19
C LEU A 14 -41.31 5.48 1.82
N ALA A 15 -41.42 4.39 2.57
CA ALA A 15 -40.28 3.79 3.28
C ALA A 15 -39.79 2.47 2.65
N GLY A 16 -40.16 2.20 1.39
CA GLY A 16 -39.93 0.90 0.73
C GLY A 16 -38.91 0.88 -0.42
N THR A 17 -38.22 1.99 -0.73
CA THR A 17 -37.41 2.08 -1.96
C THR A 17 -35.99 2.64 -1.77
N LEU A 18 -35.29 2.26 -0.70
CA LEU A 18 -33.83 2.45 -0.61
C LEU A 18 -33.12 1.22 -0.02
N SER A 19 -33.33 0.07 -0.65
CA SER A 19 -32.33 -1.01 -0.62
C SER A 19 -31.82 -1.23 -2.03
N ALA A 20 -31.17 -0.21 -2.58
CA ALA A 20 -30.23 -0.48 -3.66
C ALA A 20 -29.09 -1.30 -3.04
N PRO A 21 -28.69 -2.45 -3.61
CA PRO A 21 -27.45 -3.07 -3.19
C PRO A 21 -26.37 -2.03 -3.44
N LEU A 22 -25.68 -1.62 -2.38
CA LEU A 22 -24.36 -1.03 -2.51
C LEU A 22 -23.51 -2.16 -3.09
N ALA A 23 -23.52 -2.28 -4.42
CA ALA A 23 -22.45 -2.95 -5.11
C ALA A 23 -21.21 -2.19 -4.68
N ASP A 24 -20.43 -2.81 -3.78
CA ASP A 24 -19.12 -2.37 -3.40
C ASP A 24 -18.33 -2.27 -4.71
N ALA A 25 -18.27 -1.07 -5.27
CA ALA A 25 -17.49 -0.81 -6.45
C ALA A 25 -16.06 -1.08 -6.00
N ALA A 26 -15.52 -2.25 -6.40
CA ALA A 26 -14.20 -2.70 -5.98
C ALA A 26 -13.23 -1.53 -6.09
N GLU A 27 -12.79 -1.04 -4.92
CA GLU A 27 -11.91 0.12 -4.86
C GLU A 27 -10.66 -0.20 -5.69
N ASP A 28 -10.30 0.70 -6.63
CA ASP A 28 -9.11 0.52 -7.45
C ASP A 28 -7.89 0.46 -6.52
N ARG A 29 -7.41 -0.76 -6.28
CA ARG A 29 -6.25 -1.07 -5.43
C ARG A 29 -4.93 -1.05 -6.18
N SER A 30 -4.91 -0.59 -7.44
CA SER A 30 -3.68 -0.48 -8.23
C SER A 30 -2.62 0.44 -7.60
N TRP A 31 -3.04 1.36 -6.72
CA TRP A 31 -2.12 2.21 -5.95
C TRP A 31 -1.32 1.42 -4.91
N VAL A 32 -1.92 0.38 -4.32
CA VAL A 32 -1.23 -0.50 -3.34
C VAL A 32 -0.11 -1.23 -4.05
N GLU A 33 -0.40 -1.83 -5.21
CA GLU A 33 0.61 -2.52 -6.01
C GLU A 33 1.73 -1.58 -6.49
N ARG A 34 1.40 -0.31 -6.77
CA ARG A 34 2.41 0.74 -7.05
C ARG A 34 3.29 0.99 -5.81
N SER A 35 2.69 1.17 -4.65
CA SER A 35 3.40 1.39 -3.38
C SER A 35 4.29 0.20 -3.01
N ASP A 36 3.79 -1.03 -3.16
CA ASP A 36 4.54 -2.26 -2.91
C ASP A 36 5.81 -2.34 -3.77
N ARG A 37 5.74 -1.89 -5.04
CA ARG A 37 6.91 -1.84 -5.93
C ARG A 37 7.96 -0.84 -5.44
N HIS A 38 7.56 0.28 -4.86
CA HIS A 38 8.51 1.23 -4.27
C HIS A 38 9.15 0.67 -3.00
N THR A 39 8.35 0.03 -2.14
CA THR A 39 8.83 -0.66 -0.94
C THR A 39 9.83 -1.77 -1.28
N ALA A 40 9.57 -2.53 -2.35
CA ALA A 40 10.49 -3.56 -2.82
C ALA A 40 11.90 -3.02 -3.11
N MET A 41 12.05 -1.78 -3.60
CA MET A 41 13.37 -1.15 -3.83
C MET A 41 14.17 -0.97 -2.54
N VAL A 42 13.48 -0.68 -1.43
CA VAL A 42 14.09 -0.57 -0.10
C VAL A 42 14.55 -1.94 0.38
N PHE A 43 13.71 -2.96 0.23
CA PHE A 43 14.07 -4.34 0.58
C PHE A 43 15.24 -4.86 -0.24
N GLU A 44 15.31 -4.58 -1.54
CA GLU A 44 16.47 -4.93 -2.36
C GLU A 44 17.75 -4.25 -1.85
N THR A 45 17.66 -2.97 -1.50
CA THR A 45 18.82 -2.21 -1.01
C THR A 45 19.32 -2.77 0.32
N LEU A 46 18.42 -3.00 1.27
CA LEU A 46 18.77 -3.49 2.61
C LEU A 46 19.14 -4.98 2.60
N GLY A 47 18.49 -5.79 1.77
CA GLY A 47 18.72 -7.24 1.71
C GLY A 47 20.12 -7.63 1.25
N ALA A 48 20.78 -6.77 0.48
CA ALA A 48 22.20 -6.94 0.17
C ALA A 48 23.13 -6.81 1.40
N PHE A 49 22.67 -6.19 2.49
CA PHE A 49 23.44 -5.95 3.71
C PHE A 49 22.91 -6.71 4.94
N TYR A 50 21.63 -7.06 4.93
CA TYR A 50 20.89 -7.72 6.01
C TYR A 50 20.04 -8.88 5.47
N PRO A 51 20.64 -9.86 4.76
CA PRO A 51 19.87 -10.93 4.12
C PRO A 51 19.07 -11.75 5.13
N GLU A 52 19.64 -12.05 6.30
CA GLU A 52 18.97 -12.84 7.34
C GLU A 52 17.73 -12.12 7.91
N TRP A 53 17.78 -10.79 7.99
CA TRP A 53 16.62 -9.99 8.39
C TRP A 53 15.53 -10.03 7.32
N MET A 54 15.89 -9.97 6.04
CA MET A 54 14.91 -10.08 4.96
C MET A 54 14.26 -11.46 4.90
N SER A 55 15.05 -12.52 5.09
CA SER A 55 14.56 -13.88 5.26
C SER A 55 13.60 -14.01 6.44
N HIS A 56 13.94 -13.39 7.59
CA HIS A 56 13.04 -13.36 8.75
C HIS A 56 11.70 -12.68 8.45
N LEU A 57 11.68 -11.69 7.55
CA LEU A 57 10.46 -11.04 7.08
C LEU A 57 9.70 -11.84 6.00
N GLY A 58 10.16 -13.05 5.65
CA GLY A 58 9.53 -13.93 4.67
C GLY A 58 9.97 -13.66 3.22
N LEU A 59 11.04 -12.90 3.00
CA LEU A 59 11.58 -12.66 1.67
C LEU A 59 12.57 -13.77 1.27
N GLU A 60 12.03 -14.93 0.87
CA GLU A 60 12.76 -16.19 0.57
C GLU A 60 13.98 -16.00 -0.36
N ARG A 61 13.94 -15.02 -1.26
CA ARG A 61 15.05 -14.71 -2.18
C ARG A 61 16.37 -14.36 -1.47
N PHE A 62 16.31 -13.98 -0.19
CA PHE A 62 17.49 -13.66 0.61
C PHE A 62 17.99 -14.83 1.48
N ASP A 63 17.28 -15.97 1.53
CA ASP A 63 17.65 -17.14 2.35
C ASP A 63 19.05 -17.68 2.11
N PRO A 64 19.59 -17.69 0.87
CA PRO A 64 20.97 -18.13 0.64
C PRO A 64 22.02 -17.14 1.13
N GLY A 65 21.61 -15.92 1.51
CA GLY A 65 22.50 -14.82 1.86
C GLY A 65 23.01 -14.90 3.29
N VAL A 66 24.23 -14.38 3.48
CA VAL A 66 24.83 -14.17 4.80
C VAL A 66 25.40 -12.77 4.84
N MET A 67 25.28 -12.10 5.99
CA MET A 67 25.76 -10.73 6.20
C MET A 67 27.24 -10.58 5.84
N ASP A 68 27.52 -9.68 4.89
CA ASP A 68 28.89 -9.33 4.51
C ASP A 68 29.54 -8.39 5.53
N LEU A 69 30.52 -8.90 6.28
CA LEU A 69 31.30 -8.14 7.27
C LEU A 69 32.62 -7.57 6.73
N LYS A 70 32.82 -7.55 5.40
CA LYS A 70 34.05 -6.98 4.81
C LYS A 70 34.29 -5.51 5.22
N PRO A 71 35.57 -5.09 5.33
CA PRO A 71 35.95 -3.74 5.78
C PRO A 71 35.19 -2.61 5.08
N GLY A 72 34.81 -1.57 5.82
CA GLY A 72 34.08 -0.43 5.26
C GLY A 72 32.59 -0.69 4.99
N ARG A 73 32.00 -1.74 5.60
CA ARG A 73 30.57 -2.08 5.46
C ARG A 73 29.64 -0.88 5.66
N GLY A 74 29.86 -0.08 6.71
CA GLY A 74 29.05 1.12 6.99
C GLY A 74 29.05 2.10 5.81
N LYS A 75 30.22 2.45 5.27
CA LYS A 75 30.33 3.34 4.11
C LYS A 75 29.63 2.76 2.86
N ARG A 76 29.71 1.44 2.65
CA ARG A 76 29.00 0.77 1.54
C ARG A 76 27.48 0.84 1.72
N LEU A 77 27.00 0.60 2.94
CA LEU A 77 25.58 0.71 3.29
C LEU A 77 25.08 2.15 3.10
N ASP A 78 25.80 3.14 3.62
CA ASP A 78 25.46 4.56 3.47
C ASP A 78 25.36 4.96 1.99
N ALA A 79 26.33 4.52 1.18
CA ALA A 79 26.31 4.78 -0.26
C ALA A 79 25.11 4.11 -0.97
N ALA A 80 24.77 2.87 -0.59
CA ALA A 80 23.63 2.15 -1.14
C ALA A 80 22.29 2.80 -0.75
N LEU A 81 22.13 3.19 0.51
CA LEU A 81 20.95 3.91 1.00
C LEU A 81 20.81 5.28 0.34
N ALA A 82 21.91 6.04 0.19
CA ALA A 82 21.90 7.31 -0.52
C ALA A 82 21.46 7.15 -1.99
N ALA A 83 21.85 6.06 -2.65
CA ALA A 83 21.37 5.74 -3.99
C ALA A 83 19.88 5.37 -4.01
N SER A 84 19.39 4.64 -3.00
CA SER A 84 17.96 4.30 -2.86
C SER A 84 17.10 5.54 -2.65
N VAL A 85 17.52 6.45 -1.75
CA VAL A 85 16.85 7.75 -1.53
C VAL A 85 16.75 8.55 -2.83
N LYS A 86 17.82 8.60 -3.63
CA LYS A 86 17.77 9.30 -4.95
C LYS A 86 16.75 8.68 -5.90
N ARG A 87 16.62 7.35 -5.92
CA ARG A 87 15.63 6.65 -6.76
C ARG A 87 14.21 6.92 -6.31
N LEU A 88 13.94 6.82 -5.01
CA LEU A 88 12.61 7.08 -4.44
C LEU A 88 12.22 8.56 -4.60
N ALA A 89 13.15 9.49 -4.40
CA ALA A 89 12.92 10.90 -4.64
C ALA A 89 12.57 11.19 -6.11
N ALA A 90 13.24 10.53 -7.06
CA ALA A 90 12.91 10.63 -8.48
C ALA A 90 11.51 10.04 -8.78
N ALA A 91 11.17 8.89 -8.21
CA ALA A 91 9.84 8.31 -8.33
C ALA A 91 8.74 9.25 -7.80
N LYS A 92 8.98 9.88 -6.63
CA LYS A 92 8.06 10.84 -6.00
C LYS A 92 7.80 12.08 -6.87
N GLN A 93 8.78 12.51 -7.65
CA GLN A 93 8.61 13.64 -8.58
C GLN A 93 7.67 13.30 -9.74
N SER A 94 7.69 12.05 -10.22
CA SER A 94 6.85 11.59 -11.33
C SER A 94 5.49 11.00 -10.91
N GLU A 95 5.30 10.69 -9.64
CA GLU A 95 4.07 10.09 -9.13
C GLU A 95 2.95 11.13 -8.99
N ASN A 96 1.75 10.77 -9.43
CA ASN A 96 0.56 11.64 -9.45
C ASN A 96 -0.49 11.20 -8.43
N ASP A 97 -0.52 9.92 -8.04
CA ASP A 97 -1.44 9.42 -7.03
C ASP A 97 -1.02 9.91 -5.63
N PRO A 98 -1.86 10.70 -4.94
CA PRO A 98 -1.49 11.28 -3.65
C PRO A 98 -1.19 10.23 -2.58
N ARG A 99 -1.81 9.04 -2.66
CA ARG A 99 -1.57 7.94 -1.71
C ARG A 99 -0.17 7.36 -1.89
N VAL A 100 0.22 7.11 -3.14
CA VAL A 100 1.57 6.60 -3.47
C VAL A 100 2.64 7.65 -3.15
N ARG A 101 2.36 8.95 -3.34
CA ARG A 101 3.28 10.03 -2.96
C ARG A 101 3.47 10.19 -1.45
N GLU A 102 2.50 9.79 -0.65
CA GLU A 102 2.59 9.79 0.82
C GLU A 102 3.52 8.67 1.30
N ASP A 103 3.43 7.49 0.68
CA ASP A 103 4.29 6.34 0.99
C ASP A 103 5.76 6.53 0.55
N LEU A 104 6.00 7.32 -0.52
CA LEU A 104 7.33 7.67 -1.05
C LEU A 104 8.06 8.75 -0.24
#